data_AF-A0AAJ0HAT2-F1
#
_entry.id   AF-A0AAJ0HAT2-F1
#
_cell.length_a   1.000
_cell.length_b   1.000
_cell.length_c   1.000
_cell.angle_alpha   90.00
_cell.angle_beta   90.00
_cell.angle_gamma   90.00
#
_symmetry.space_group_name_H-M   'P 1'
#
loop_
_entity.id
_entity.type
_entity.pdbx_description
1 polymer ?
#
loop_
_entity_poly.entity_id
_entity_poly.type
_entity_poly.pdbx_seq_one_letter_code
_entity_poly.pdbx_strand_id
1 'polypeptide(L)'
;MAPSEESKGVDGVKPWTDETKSKFNGKSRSEFLDPCQELAAKSIRCLHRNGGDRSMCQDYFQAYRDCKKLWIDKRKMEKRQNGFIW
;
A
#
# COMPACT_ATOMS: atom_id res chain seq x y z
N MET A 1 19.41 16.34 -15.45
CA MET A 1 19.17 15.54 -14.22
C MET A 1 17.73 15.71 -13.78
N ALA A 2 16.87 14.75 -14.10
CA ALA A 2 15.52 14.63 -13.52
C ALA A 2 15.41 13.20 -12.98
N PRO A 3 14.96 12.98 -11.73
CA PRO A 3 14.84 11.63 -11.21
C PRO A 3 13.58 10.96 -11.77
N SER A 4 13.82 9.92 -12.57
CA SER A 4 13.07 8.66 -12.58
C SER A 4 11.55 8.77 -12.45
N GLU A 5 10.90 8.96 -13.60
CA GLU A 5 9.54 8.46 -13.83
C GLU A 5 9.57 6.93 -13.80
N GLU A 6 9.46 6.35 -12.59
CA GLU A 6 9.32 4.90 -12.44
C GLU A 6 7.89 4.49 -12.79
N SER A 7 7.80 3.89 -13.97
CA SER A 7 6.70 3.14 -14.58
C SER A 7 5.73 2.51 -13.57
N LYS A 8 4.51 3.07 -13.53
CA LYS A 8 3.34 2.55 -12.81
C LYS A 8 2.77 1.28 -13.48
N GLY A 9 3.49 0.15 -13.44
CA GLY A 9 3.00 -1.20 -13.78
C GLY A 9 2.61 -1.99 -12.53
N VAL A 10 1.66 -2.92 -12.64
CA VAL A 10 0.95 -3.57 -11.51
C VAL A 10 1.71 -4.74 -10.85
N ASP A 11 2.93 -5.03 -11.27
CA ASP A 11 3.65 -6.23 -10.84
C ASP A 11 4.84 -5.87 -9.93
N GLY A 12 4.59 -5.77 -8.61
CA GLY A 12 5.67 -5.81 -7.63
C GLY A 12 5.77 -4.70 -6.59
N VAL A 13 4.74 -3.87 -6.41
CA VAL A 13 4.74 -2.84 -5.35
C VAL A 13 4.80 -3.52 -3.97
N LYS A 14 5.99 -3.56 -3.36
CA LYS A 14 6.19 -4.03 -1.98
C LYS A 14 5.78 -2.90 -1.04
N PRO A 15 4.71 -3.03 -0.24
CA PRO A 15 4.24 -1.95 0.63
C PRO A 15 5.13 -1.71 1.85
N TRP A 16 6.02 -2.63 2.18
CA TRP A 16 6.88 -2.56 3.37
C TRP A 16 8.35 -2.59 2.95
N THR A 17 8.85 -1.42 2.54
CA THR A 17 10.27 -1.13 2.23
C THR A 17 10.94 -0.39 3.38
N ASP A 18 12.26 -0.25 3.35
CA ASP A 18 13.02 0.50 4.36
C ASP A 18 12.56 1.97 4.47
N GLU A 19 12.30 2.62 3.34
CA GLU A 19 11.78 3.99 3.29
C GLU A 19 10.40 4.10 3.97
N THR A 20 9.47 3.21 3.63
CA THR A 20 8.14 3.18 4.26
C THR A 20 8.25 2.90 5.75
N LYS A 21 9.17 2.02 6.16
CA LYS A 21 9.41 1.68 7.56
C LYS A 21 9.95 2.89 8.34
N SER A 22 10.91 3.62 7.77
CA SER A 22 11.44 4.86 8.34
C SER A 22 10.33 5.91 8.52
N LYS A 23 9.53 6.16 7.48
CA LYS A 23 8.37 7.07 7.57
C LYS A 23 7.34 6.61 8.60
N PHE A 24 7.06 5.30 8.66
CA PHE A 24 6.12 4.73 9.62
C PHE A 24 6.61 4.86 11.07
N ASN A 25 7.91 4.74 11.31
CA ASN A 25 8.48 4.86 12.65
C ASN A 25 8.68 6.33 13.07
N GLY A 26 8.89 7.23 12.10
CA GLY A 26 9.08 8.65 12.34
C GLY A 26 7.78 9.47 12.45
N LYS A 27 6.65 8.95 11.97
CA LYS A 27 5.36 9.67 12.04
C LYS A 27 4.86 9.82 13.47
N SER A 28 4.03 10.83 13.70
CA SER A 28 3.33 10.96 14.98
C SER A 28 2.29 9.84 15.17
N ARG A 29 1.96 9.51 16.43
CA ARG A 29 1.01 8.42 16.73
C ARG A 29 -0.40 8.67 16.18
N SER A 30 -0.79 9.93 15.99
CA SER A 30 -2.08 10.32 15.42
C SER A 30 -2.10 10.36 13.89
N GLU A 31 -0.93 10.32 13.24
CA GLU A 31 -0.83 10.45 11.81
C GLU A 31 -1.12 9.11 11.10
N PHE A 32 -1.89 9.17 10.03
CA PHE A 32 -2.20 8.01 9.20
C PHE A 32 -1.15 7.83 8.11
N LEU A 33 -0.66 6.61 7.92
CA LEU A 33 0.27 6.27 6.83
C LEU A 33 -0.18 4.96 6.22
N ASP A 34 -0.55 4.99 4.94
CA ASP A 34 -0.92 3.83 4.14
C ASP A 34 0.01 3.74 2.92
N PRO A 35 0.95 2.77 2.88
CA PRO A 35 1.80 2.57 1.72
C PRO A 35 1.03 2.11 0.47
N CYS A 36 -0.23 1.69 0.62
CA CYS A 36 -1.10 1.26 -0.46
C CYS A 36 -1.96 2.40 -1.05
N GLN A 37 -1.73 3.65 -0.63
CA GLN A 37 -2.55 4.81 -1.02
C GLN A 37 -2.59 5.04 -2.54
N GLU A 38 -1.52 4.76 -3.28
CA GLU A 38 -1.51 4.86 -4.75
C GLU A 38 -2.45 3.84 -5.40
N LEU A 39 -2.55 2.62 -4.86
CA LEU A 39 -3.46 1.58 -5.35
C LEU A 39 -4.92 1.93 -5.01
N ALA A 40 -5.16 2.47 -3.81
CA ALA A 40 -6.47 3.02 -3.46
C ALA A 40 -6.88 4.13 -4.45
N ALA A 41 -5.97 5.07 -4.73
CA ALA A 41 -6.23 6.14 -5.70
C ALA A 41 -6.52 5.59 -7.11
N LYS A 42 -5.86 4.50 -7.55
CA LYS A 42 -6.19 3.83 -8.82
C LYS A 42 -7.62 3.28 -8.81
N SER A 43 -8.04 2.62 -7.74
CA SER A 43 -9.40 2.10 -7.61
C SER A 43 -10.46 3.21 -7.60
N ILE A 44 -10.19 4.33 -6.93
CA ILE A 44 -11.08 5.50 -6.90
C ILE A 44 -11.16 6.14 -8.29
N ARG A 45 -10.04 6.28 -8.99
CA ARG A 45 -10.03 6.77 -10.38
C ARG A 45 -10.83 5.86 -11.31
N CYS A 46 -10.77 4.54 -11.13
CA CYS A 46 -11.60 3.61 -11.88
C CYS A 46 -13.09 3.85 -11.62
N LEU A 47 -13.49 4.00 -10.35
CA LEU A 47 -14.88 4.31 -9.99
C LEU A 47 -15.35 5.62 -10.61
N HIS A 48 -14.55 6.69 -10.52
CA HIS A 48 -14.93 7.99 -11.11
C HIS A 48 -15.14 7.93 -12.63
N ARG A 49 -14.39 7.06 -13.33
CA ARG A 49 -14.52 6.88 -14.79
C ARG A 49 -15.72 6.02 -15.20
N ASN A 50 -16.13 5.10 -14.34
CA ASN A 50 -17.19 4.12 -14.64
C ASN A 50 -18.49 4.41 -13.87
N GLY A 51 -18.75 5.66 -13.47
CA GLY A 51 -19.98 6.05 -12.76
C GLY A 51 -20.18 5.35 -11.42
N GLY A 52 -19.11 4.88 -10.78
CA GLY A 52 -19.16 4.13 -9.53
C GLY A 52 -19.41 2.63 -9.69
N ASP A 53 -19.42 2.09 -10.91
CA ASP A 53 -19.55 0.65 -11.11
C ASP A 53 -18.34 -0.11 -10.57
N ARG A 54 -18.58 -0.89 -9.52
CA ARG A 54 -17.56 -1.66 -8.81
C ARG A 54 -17.16 -2.92 -9.57
N SER A 55 -18.04 -3.46 -10.42
CA SER A 55 -17.78 -4.69 -11.18
C SER A 55 -16.61 -4.49 -12.16
N MET A 56 -16.50 -3.29 -12.73
CA MET A 56 -15.44 -2.88 -13.66
C MET A 56 -14.09 -2.63 -13.00
N CYS A 57 -14.04 -2.56 -11.66
CA CYS A 57 -12.85 -2.13 -10.91
C CYS A 57 -12.28 -3.19 -9.97
N GLN A 58 -12.73 -4.45 -10.09
CA GLN A 58 -12.36 -5.54 -9.17
C GLN A 58 -10.84 -5.74 -9.06
N ASP A 59 -10.12 -5.68 -10.17
CA ASP A 59 -8.66 -5.86 -10.18
C ASP A 59 -7.94 -4.78 -9.36
N TYR A 60 -8.41 -3.53 -9.43
CA TYR A 60 -7.84 -2.43 -8.63
C TYR A 60 -8.12 -2.62 -7.14
N PHE A 61 -9.31 -3.11 -6.78
CA PHE A 61 -9.62 -3.43 -5.39
C PHE A 61 -8.79 -4.61 -4.88
N GLN A 62 -8.60 -5.62 -5.73
CA GLN A 62 -7.79 -6.79 -5.39
C GLN A 62 -6.34 -6.39 -5.14
N ALA A 63 -5.74 -5.60 -6.03
CA ALA A 63 -4.41 -5.05 -5.83
C ALA A 63 -4.27 -4.26 -4.51
N TYR A 64 -5.26 -3.43 -4.16
CA TYR A 64 -5.25 -2.69 -2.90
C TYR A 64 -5.34 -3.62 -1.67
N ARG A 65 -6.19 -4.66 -1.73
CA ARG A 65 -6.33 -5.66 -0.65
C ARG A 65 -5.06 -6.46 -0.46
N ASP A 66 -4.45 -6.92 -1.56
CA ASP A 66 -3.21 -7.70 -1.53
C ASP A 66 -2.05 -6.88 -0.97
N CYS A 67 -1.96 -5.62 -1.37
CA CYS A 67 -1.02 -4.67 -0.77
C CYS A 67 -1.20 -4.55 0.75
N LYS A 68 -2.43 -4.30 1.23
CA LYS A 68 -2.65 -4.19 2.68
C LYS A 68 -2.36 -5.49 3.42
N LYS A 69 -2.67 -6.64 2.82
CA LYS A 69 -2.37 -7.95 3.39
C LYS A 69 -0.86 -8.13 3.55
N LEU A 70 -0.07 -7.88 2.50
CA LEU A 70 1.39 -7.94 2.54
C LEU A 70 1.98 -7.00 3.59
N TRP A 71 1.45 -5.78 3.71
CA TRP A 71 1.89 -4.83 4.73
C TRP A 71 1.66 -5.35 6.16
N ILE A 72 0.43 -5.80 6.45
CA ILE A 72 0.07 -6.31 7.77
C ILE A 72 0.90 -7.56 8.11
N ASP A 73 1.05 -8.47 7.15
CA ASP A 73 1.79 -9.72 7.32
C ASP A 73 3.27 -9.44 7.59
N LYS A 74 3.92 -8.55 6.81
CA LYS A 74 5.32 -8.17 7.04
C LYS A 74 5.53 -7.55 8.41
N ARG A 75 4.67 -6.61 8.81
CA ARG A 75 4.74 -6.03 10.16
C ARG A 75 4.53 -7.06 11.26
N LYS A 76 3.60 -7.99 11.08
CA LYS A 76 3.34 -9.06 12.06
C LYS A 76 4.54 -9.99 12.17
N MET A 77 5.18 -10.32 11.05
CA MET A 77 6.42 -11.10 11.02
C MET A 77 7.57 -10.36 11.72
N GLU A 78 7.78 -9.07 11.44
CA GLU A 78 8.80 -8.28 12.12
C GLU A 78 8.57 -8.22 13.64
N LYS A 79 7.33 -8.03 14.09
CA LYS A 79 6.99 -8.07 15.53
C LYS A 79 7.33 -9.42 16.17
N ARG A 80 7.03 -10.53 15.47
CA ARG A 80 7.36 -11.90 15.92
C ARG A 80 8.87 -12.12 15.97
N GLN A 81 9.62 -11.65 14.97
CA GLN A 81 11.08 -11.78 14.91
C GLN A 81 11.77 -10.94 15.99
N ASN A 82 11.25 -9.75 16.29
CA ASN A 82 11.73 -8.89 17.37
C ASN A 82 11.33 -9.38 18.79
N GLY A 83 10.76 -10.59 18.93
CA GLY A 83 10.51 -11.22 20.22
C GLY A 83 9.41 -10.57 21.05
N PHE A 84 8.61 -9.67 20.49
CA PHE A 84 7.50 -9.04 21.20
C PHE A 84 6.26 -9.94 21.13
N ILE A 85 6.28 -11.00 21.93
CA ILE A 85 5.11 -11.83 22.25
C ILE A 85 4.45 -11.20 23.48
N TRP A 86 3.29 -10.57 23.24
CA TRP A 86 2.26 -10.34 24.24
C TRP A 86 0.92 -10.69 23.58
#